data_AF-A0A1U9V4C2-F1
#
_entry.id   AF-A0A1U9V4C2-F1
#
_cell.length_a   1.000
_cell.length_b   1.000
_cell.length_c   1.000
_cell.angle_alpha   90.00
_cell.angle_beta   90.00
_cell.angle_gamma   90.00
#
_symmetry.space_group_name_H-M   'P 1'
#
loop_
_entity.id
_entity.type
_entity.pdbx_description
1 polymer ?
#
loop_
_entity_poly.entity_id
_entity_poly.type
_entity_poly.pdbx_seq_one_letter_code
_entity_poly.pdbx_strand_id
1 'polypeptide(L)'
;MKTTLKLGLSAISLTSLLALAACGGGGDGGSGASGASVTPPSTPQQVNATDPYTGQPAGGTPTTQISGMVVSGPTIGATVTAYLLNPDGTNGATIGQAVTDAAGKYAMTLSQPPSGMIRLEAIGGTFVSEADSSAQKNVSLELVAPYVTTALSSFIITPVTHIASQRISYMAAKQGSTLANAYTTASSNALQIVTGNNVIASSNRSHGGIDYLSIIPGSAQDTLNTYADALIGIEYFGVKFDLPSHTAVRLLAQSSYSNSPSNTDSNGVILNVGKWIGSTFDESQPYTYAQMSSGVPNVDIASIVMSMNAASACANNDHAAYYARYPQPAGQITDYLDASACAVYTNNMAAIKAKTATNNRRKYVS
;
A
#
# COMPACT_ATOMS: atom_id res chain seq x y z
N MET A 1 -28.29 38.21 -6.61
CA MET A 1 -28.38 37.09 -7.57
C MET A 1 -27.20 36.18 -7.31
N LYS A 2 -27.44 34.95 -6.83
CA LYS A 2 -26.41 33.94 -6.53
C LYS A 2 -26.21 33.09 -7.78
N THR A 3 -25.03 33.13 -8.38
CA THR A 3 -24.62 32.23 -9.46
C THR A 3 -23.87 31.05 -8.85
N THR A 4 -24.51 29.88 -8.87
CA THR A 4 -23.92 28.58 -8.53
C THR A 4 -23.14 28.06 -9.74
N LEU A 5 -21.82 27.93 -9.61
CA LEU A 5 -20.98 27.24 -10.59
C LEU A 5 -21.06 25.72 -10.30
N LYS A 6 -21.62 24.95 -11.23
CA LYS A 6 -21.57 23.48 -11.25
C LYS A 6 -20.31 23.05 -12.00
N LEU A 7 -19.41 22.32 -11.36
CA LEU A 7 -18.37 21.55 -12.07
C LEU A 7 -18.97 20.22 -12.52
N GLY A 8 -19.01 20.01 -13.84
CA GLY A 8 -19.33 18.72 -14.44
C GLY A 8 -18.11 17.81 -14.45
N LEU A 9 -18.26 16.61 -13.90
CA LEU A 9 -17.31 15.51 -14.09
C LEU A 9 -17.48 14.96 -15.51
N SER A 10 -16.41 15.01 -16.31
CA SER A 10 -16.32 14.31 -17.59
C SER A 10 -15.96 12.84 -17.34
N ALA A 11 -16.88 11.94 -17.71
CA ALA A 11 -16.65 10.51 -17.77
C ALA A 11 -15.75 10.17 -18.98
N ILE A 12 -14.62 9.50 -18.74
CA ILE A 12 -13.79 8.91 -19.78
C ILE A 12 -14.20 7.44 -19.93
N SER A 13 -14.87 7.15 -21.04
CA SER A 13 -15.22 5.79 -21.47
C SER A 13 -13.98 5.13 -22.10
N LEU A 14 -13.47 4.06 -21.49
CA LEU A 14 -12.50 3.16 -22.13
C LEU A 14 -13.26 2.06 -22.87
N THR A 15 -13.16 2.07 -24.20
CA THR A 15 -13.60 0.98 -25.08
C THR A 15 -12.39 0.52 -25.89
N SER A 16 -11.91 -0.70 -25.62
CA SER A 16 -10.90 -1.40 -26.45
C SER A 16 -11.09 -2.89 -26.21
N LEU A 17 -11.80 -3.57 -27.12
CA LEU A 17 -11.28 -4.37 -28.24
C LEU A 17 -10.81 -5.77 -27.81
N LEU A 18 -11.75 -6.72 -27.84
CA LEU A 18 -11.45 -8.15 -27.96
C LEU A 18 -11.20 -8.47 -29.45
N ALA A 19 -10.04 -9.06 -29.74
CA ALA A 19 -9.83 -9.84 -30.95
C ALA A 19 -9.24 -11.20 -30.53
N LEU A 20 -10.08 -12.23 -30.54
CA LEU A 20 -9.66 -13.64 -30.50
C LEU A 20 -9.25 -14.04 -31.92
N ALA A 21 -7.99 -14.44 -32.10
CA ALA A 21 -7.54 -15.22 -33.24
C ALA A 21 -7.09 -16.59 -32.74
N ALA A 22 -7.78 -17.62 -33.21
CA ALA A 22 -7.39 -19.02 -33.11
C ALA A 22 -6.62 -19.45 -34.39
N CYS A 23 -6.06 -20.67 -34.36
CA CYS A 23 -5.35 -21.44 -35.42
C CYS A 23 -3.81 -21.42 -35.24
N GLY A 24 -3.05 -22.51 -35.26
CA GLY A 24 -3.30 -23.93 -35.52
C GLY A 24 -1.96 -24.68 -35.76
N GLY A 25 -1.99 -26.02 -35.78
CA GLY A 25 -0.92 -26.95 -36.25
C GLY A 25 0.10 -27.38 -35.18
N GLY A 26 0.49 -28.64 -34.97
CA GLY A 26 0.41 -29.88 -35.76
C GLY A 26 1.83 -30.32 -36.20
N GLY A 27 2.33 -31.50 -35.79
CA GLY A 27 3.53 -32.12 -36.39
C GLY A 27 4.42 -33.03 -35.52
N ASP A 28 4.10 -34.33 -35.54
CA ASP A 28 4.90 -35.57 -35.60
C ASP A 28 6.40 -35.66 -35.17
N GLY A 29 6.67 -36.72 -34.38
CA GLY A 29 7.46 -37.89 -34.83
C GLY A 29 8.99 -37.82 -34.83
N GLY A 30 9.64 -38.51 -33.88
CA GLY A 30 11.08 -38.77 -33.93
C GLY A 30 11.58 -39.76 -32.87
N SER A 31 11.50 -41.06 -33.17
CA SER A 31 12.13 -42.13 -32.40
C SER A 31 13.63 -42.20 -32.73
N GLY A 32 14.48 -41.92 -31.75
CA GLY A 32 15.94 -42.11 -31.85
C GLY A 32 16.48 -42.76 -30.59
N ALA A 33 16.72 -44.07 -30.64
CA ALA A 33 17.38 -44.83 -29.60
C ALA A 33 18.90 -44.65 -29.72
N SER A 34 19.58 -44.16 -28.68
CA SER A 34 21.00 -44.43 -28.43
C SER A 34 21.43 -44.01 -27.02
N GLY A 35 22.17 -44.92 -26.34
CA GLY A 35 23.13 -44.59 -25.29
C GLY A 35 22.59 -44.29 -23.89
N ALA A 36 22.36 -45.33 -23.08
CA ALA A 36 22.21 -45.18 -21.63
C ALA A 36 23.57 -44.74 -21.01
N SER A 37 23.76 -43.43 -20.91
CA SER A 37 24.69 -42.86 -19.94
C SER A 37 23.93 -42.74 -18.61
N VAL A 38 24.42 -43.43 -17.58
CA VAL A 38 23.86 -43.34 -16.23
C VAL A 38 24.30 -42.01 -15.65
N THR A 39 23.53 -40.95 -15.92
CA THR A 39 23.65 -39.67 -15.23
C THR A 39 23.28 -39.90 -13.77
N PRO A 40 24.08 -39.42 -12.79
CA PRO A 40 23.66 -39.41 -11.39
C PRO A 40 22.30 -38.72 -11.28
N PRO A 41 21.40 -39.13 -10.37
CA PRO A 41 20.14 -38.45 -10.18
C PRO A 41 20.45 -36.98 -9.90
N SER A 42 20.12 -36.10 -10.87
CA SER A 42 20.21 -34.67 -10.67
C SER A 42 19.34 -34.36 -9.48
N THR A 43 19.95 -33.88 -8.39
CA THR A 43 19.21 -33.27 -7.28
C THR A 43 18.15 -32.36 -7.88
N PRO A 44 16.85 -32.50 -7.52
CA PRO A 44 15.81 -31.65 -8.07
C PRO A 44 16.26 -30.20 -7.94
N GLN A 45 16.50 -29.52 -9.06
CA GLN A 45 16.82 -28.11 -9.01
C GLN A 45 15.63 -27.42 -8.37
N GLN A 46 15.87 -26.75 -7.25
CA GLN A 46 14.86 -25.95 -6.60
C GLN A 46 14.43 -24.87 -7.61
N VAL A 47 13.22 -24.99 -8.13
CA VAL A 47 12.69 -24.07 -9.13
C VAL A 47 12.38 -22.76 -8.40
N ASN A 48 12.94 -21.65 -8.89
CA ASN A 48 12.60 -20.33 -8.39
C ASN A 48 11.10 -20.08 -8.57
N ALA A 49 10.50 -19.38 -7.60
CA ALA A 49 9.14 -18.89 -7.72
C ALA A 49 8.99 -18.04 -8.99
N THR A 50 7.81 -18.08 -9.61
CA THR A 50 7.51 -17.27 -10.79
C THR A 50 7.25 -15.82 -10.39
N ASP A 51 7.90 -14.87 -11.06
CA ASP A 51 7.60 -13.46 -10.93
C ASP A 51 6.23 -13.14 -11.56
N PRO A 52 5.26 -12.59 -10.80
CA PRO A 52 3.91 -12.37 -11.28
C PRO A 52 3.80 -11.27 -12.35
N TYR A 53 4.80 -10.39 -12.51
CA TYR A 53 4.81 -9.36 -13.55
C TYR A 53 5.36 -9.88 -14.89
N THR A 54 6.32 -10.79 -14.86
CA THR A 54 7.02 -11.25 -16.08
C THR A 54 6.62 -12.67 -16.50
N GLY A 55 6.04 -13.46 -15.59
CA GLY A 55 5.77 -14.87 -15.81
C GLY A 55 7.04 -15.75 -15.89
N GLN A 56 8.21 -15.17 -15.62
CA GLN A 56 9.50 -15.85 -15.65
C GLN A 56 9.95 -16.26 -14.24
N PRO A 57 10.92 -17.18 -14.09
CA PRO A 57 11.54 -17.45 -12.79
C PRO A 57 12.12 -16.16 -12.18
N ALA A 58 11.82 -15.92 -10.91
CA ALA A 58 12.33 -14.76 -10.18
C ALA A 58 13.87 -14.74 -10.16
N GLY A 59 14.46 -13.54 -10.19
CA GLY A 59 15.90 -13.38 -10.09
C GLY A 59 16.46 -13.76 -8.71
N GLY A 60 17.73 -14.17 -8.68
CA GLY A 60 18.43 -14.59 -7.44
C GLY A 60 18.21 -16.07 -7.10
N THR A 61 18.83 -16.54 -6.03
CA THR A 61 18.65 -17.92 -5.53
C THR A 61 17.61 -17.92 -4.42
N PRO A 62 16.76 -18.96 -4.29
CA PRO A 62 15.80 -19.04 -3.18
C PRO A 62 16.54 -18.99 -1.84
N THR A 63 15.96 -18.32 -0.85
CA THR A 63 16.60 -18.14 0.46
C THR A 63 15.59 -18.29 1.59
N THR A 64 16.07 -18.70 2.76
CA THR A 64 15.32 -18.70 4.02
C THR A 64 15.56 -17.45 4.84
N GLN A 65 16.52 -16.61 4.46
CA GLN A 65 16.85 -15.41 5.24
C GLN A 65 16.06 -14.23 4.74
N ILE A 66 15.26 -13.64 5.64
CA ILE A 66 14.57 -12.38 5.38
C ILE A 66 14.84 -11.38 6.50
N SER A 67 14.81 -10.10 6.14
CA SER A 67 14.94 -8.99 7.08
C SER A 67 14.03 -7.84 6.64
N GLY A 68 13.94 -6.80 7.46
CA GLY A 68 13.20 -5.62 7.07
C GLY A 68 12.82 -4.72 8.23
N MET A 69 11.77 -3.95 8.03
CA MET A 69 11.25 -2.99 9.00
C MET A 69 9.72 -2.97 9.01
N VAL A 70 9.12 -2.61 10.15
CA VAL A 70 7.71 -2.24 10.25
C VAL A 70 7.61 -0.73 10.48
N VAL A 71 6.97 -0.02 9.56
CA VAL A 71 6.97 1.44 9.50
C VAL A 71 5.55 2.02 9.37
N SER A 72 5.08 2.60 10.47
CA SER A 72 4.08 3.69 10.52
C SER A 72 4.68 4.93 11.22
N GLY A 73 6.01 5.02 11.20
CA GLY A 73 6.87 5.30 12.35
C GLY A 73 7.57 4.00 12.79
N PRO A 74 8.80 4.00 13.32
CA PRO A 74 9.46 2.76 13.76
C PRO A 74 8.60 1.99 14.78
N THR A 75 8.04 0.85 14.37
CA THR A 75 7.13 0.08 15.24
C THR A 75 7.93 -0.86 16.13
N ILE A 76 7.95 -0.60 17.43
CA ILE A 76 8.73 -1.34 18.42
C ILE A 76 7.89 -2.48 18.99
N GLY A 77 8.47 -3.69 19.09
CA GLY A 77 7.86 -4.83 19.76
C GLY A 77 6.68 -5.48 19.01
N ALA A 78 6.57 -5.25 17.70
CA ALA A 78 5.62 -5.97 16.85
C ALA A 78 6.13 -7.38 16.57
N THR A 79 5.25 -8.37 16.67
CA THR A 79 5.54 -9.74 16.24
C THR A 79 5.27 -9.87 14.75
N VAL A 80 6.33 -10.04 13.96
CA VAL A 80 6.26 -10.30 12.52
C VAL A 80 6.21 -11.80 12.30
N THR A 81 5.15 -12.29 11.68
CA THR A 81 4.96 -13.71 11.34
C THR A 81 4.89 -13.87 9.82
N ALA A 82 5.64 -14.84 9.30
CA ALA A 82 5.66 -15.19 7.89
C ALA A 82 4.77 -16.41 7.63
N TYR A 83 3.81 -16.28 6.72
CA TYR A 83 2.89 -17.32 6.28
C TYR A 83 3.08 -17.63 4.81
N LEU A 84 2.98 -18.90 4.42
CA LEU A 84 2.67 -19.24 3.03
C LEU A 84 1.32 -18.62 2.66
N LEU A 85 1.19 -18.07 1.45
CA LEU A 85 -0.09 -17.53 1.00
C LEU A 85 -0.85 -18.60 0.20
N ASN A 86 -2.08 -18.92 0.63
CA ASN A 86 -2.94 -19.86 -0.08
C ASN A 86 -3.48 -19.22 -1.39
N PRO A 87 -3.89 -20.02 -2.40
CA PRO A 87 -4.41 -19.50 -3.66
C PRO A 87 -5.63 -18.56 -3.52
N ASP A 88 -6.41 -18.69 -2.46
CA ASP A 88 -7.55 -17.84 -2.13
C ASP A 88 -7.16 -16.54 -1.39
N GLY A 89 -5.86 -16.31 -1.17
CA GLY A 89 -5.35 -15.15 -0.45
C GLY A 89 -5.44 -15.24 1.07
N THR A 90 -5.81 -16.39 1.63
CA THR A 90 -5.75 -16.62 3.08
C THR A 90 -4.35 -17.04 3.54
N ASN A 91 -4.07 -16.91 4.84
CA ASN A 91 -2.82 -17.39 5.44
C ASN A 91 -2.81 -18.92 5.48
N GLY A 92 -1.73 -19.51 4.95
CA GLY A 92 -1.40 -20.92 5.06
C GLY A 92 -0.50 -21.20 6.27
N ALA A 93 0.42 -22.17 6.12
CA ALA A 93 1.33 -22.54 7.20
C ALA A 93 2.30 -21.40 7.57
N THR A 94 2.52 -21.23 8.88
CA THR A 94 3.58 -20.37 9.40
C THR A 94 4.94 -20.96 9.08
N ILE A 95 5.84 -20.13 8.54
CA ILE A 95 7.19 -20.52 8.16
C ILE A 95 8.28 -19.68 8.83
N GLY A 96 7.94 -18.66 9.62
CA GLY A 96 8.92 -17.87 10.36
C GLY A 96 8.26 -16.86 11.29
N GLN A 97 9.02 -16.40 12.28
CA GLN A 97 8.58 -15.36 13.21
C GLN A 97 9.78 -14.58 13.77
N ALA A 98 9.61 -13.28 14.00
CA ALA A 98 10.54 -12.42 14.72
C ALA A 98 9.79 -11.29 15.42
N VAL A 99 10.49 -10.55 16.29
CA VAL A 99 9.97 -9.36 16.96
C VAL A 99 10.77 -8.15 16.50
N THR A 100 10.11 -7.02 16.27
CA THR A 100 10.81 -5.80 15.89
C THR A 100 11.59 -5.17 17.04
N ASP A 101 12.77 -4.66 16.74
CA ASP A 101 13.62 -3.92 17.69
C ASP A 101 13.16 -2.46 17.88
N ALA A 102 13.96 -1.68 18.61
CA ALA A 102 13.68 -0.26 18.87
C ALA A 102 13.71 0.63 17.62
N ALA A 103 14.36 0.18 16.55
CA ALA A 103 14.34 0.84 15.24
C ALA A 103 13.22 0.30 14.34
N GLY A 104 12.36 -0.58 14.84
CA GLY A 104 11.33 -1.24 14.06
C GLY A 104 11.85 -2.32 13.11
N LYS A 105 13.12 -2.73 13.24
CA LYS A 105 13.75 -3.73 12.36
C LYS A 105 13.47 -5.14 12.84
N TYR A 106 13.37 -6.07 11.91
CA TYR A 106 13.31 -7.50 12.19
C TYR A 106 14.25 -8.28 11.26
N ALA A 107 14.66 -9.45 11.72
CA ALA A 107 15.35 -10.45 10.92
C ALA A 107 14.84 -11.83 11.35
N MET A 108 14.57 -12.72 10.38
CA MET A 108 14.12 -14.07 10.67
C MET A 108 14.68 -15.08 9.66
N THR A 109 14.86 -16.30 10.16
CA THR A 109 15.14 -17.48 9.34
C THR A 109 13.85 -18.25 9.12
N LEU A 110 13.46 -18.44 7.87
CA LEU A 110 12.31 -19.24 7.48
C LEU A 110 12.64 -20.74 7.62
N SER A 111 11.64 -21.55 7.96
CA SER A 111 11.76 -23.02 8.05
C SER A 111 12.04 -23.68 6.69
N GLN A 112 11.67 -23.00 5.60
CA GLN A 112 11.91 -23.41 4.23
C GLN A 112 11.96 -22.20 3.29
N PRO A 113 12.74 -22.27 2.19
CA PRO A 113 12.66 -21.27 1.13
C PRO A 113 11.28 -21.35 0.44
N PRO A 114 10.50 -20.27 0.40
CA PRO A 114 9.17 -20.29 -0.22
C PRO A 114 9.23 -20.57 -1.72
N SER A 115 8.36 -21.46 -2.21
CA SER A 115 8.17 -21.71 -3.65
C SER A 115 7.11 -20.81 -4.29
N GLY A 116 6.46 -19.95 -3.50
CA GLY A 116 5.41 -19.04 -3.95
C GLY A 116 5.32 -17.81 -3.05
N MET A 117 4.20 -17.10 -3.16
CA MET A 117 3.97 -15.87 -2.39
C MET A 117 3.90 -16.16 -0.89
N ILE A 118 4.37 -15.20 -0.08
CA ILE A 118 4.24 -15.22 1.37
C ILE A 118 3.54 -13.96 1.86
N ARG A 119 2.86 -14.06 3.00
CA ARG A 119 2.44 -12.88 3.77
C ARG A 119 3.36 -12.69 4.96
N LEU A 120 3.80 -11.46 5.15
CA LEU A 120 4.37 -11.00 6.42
C LEU A 120 3.29 -10.20 7.14
N GLU A 121 2.94 -10.62 8.35
CA GLU A 121 1.97 -9.93 9.20
C GLU A 121 2.65 -9.48 10.49
N ALA A 122 2.61 -8.18 10.77
CA ALA A 122 3.15 -7.56 11.96
C ALA A 122 2.02 -7.18 12.92
N ILE A 123 1.86 -7.91 14.02
CA ILE A 123 0.82 -7.70 15.04
C ILE A 123 1.43 -7.13 16.32
N GLY A 124 0.72 -6.20 16.96
CA GLY A 124 1.13 -5.61 18.22
C GLY A 124 2.29 -4.63 18.07
N GLY A 125 2.83 -4.19 19.20
CA GLY A 125 3.85 -3.15 19.25
C GLY A 125 3.26 -1.73 19.17
N THR A 126 4.15 -0.75 19.27
CA THR A 126 3.79 0.68 19.29
C THR A 126 4.76 1.51 18.47
N PHE A 127 4.28 2.63 17.94
CA PHE A 127 5.09 3.62 17.24
C PHE A 127 4.69 5.03 17.67
N VAL A 128 5.52 6.01 17.32
CA VAL A 128 5.19 7.43 17.49
C VAL A 128 4.68 7.97 16.16
N SER A 129 3.47 8.54 16.16
CA SER A 129 2.89 9.16 14.96
C SER A 129 3.70 10.39 14.55
N GLU A 130 4.10 10.45 13.28
CA GLU A 130 4.81 11.61 12.72
C GLU A 130 3.91 12.85 12.61
N ALA A 131 2.58 12.67 12.57
CA ALA A 131 1.64 13.76 12.39
C ALA A 131 1.38 14.57 13.69
N ASP A 132 1.39 13.92 14.84
CA ASP A 132 1.02 14.53 16.13
C ASP A 132 1.88 14.14 17.34
N SER A 133 2.93 13.34 17.12
CA SER A 133 3.88 12.84 18.14
C SER A 133 3.23 11.98 19.25
N SER A 134 2.01 11.49 19.05
CA SER A 134 1.38 10.57 20.00
C SER A 134 1.89 9.15 19.83
N ALA A 135 1.92 8.39 20.94
CA ALA A 135 2.13 6.95 20.88
C ALA A 135 0.87 6.30 20.29
N GLN A 136 1.05 5.42 19.30
CA GLN A 136 -0.02 4.70 18.61
C GLN A 136 0.25 3.19 18.66
N LYS A 137 -0.83 2.41 18.71
CA LYS A 137 -0.76 0.95 18.64
C LYS A 137 -0.69 0.49 17.19
N ASN A 138 0.18 -0.46 16.92
CA ASN A 138 0.08 -1.29 15.73
C ASN A 138 -0.83 -2.48 16.05
N VAL A 139 -2.03 -2.51 15.45
CA VAL A 139 -2.95 -3.65 15.61
C VAL A 139 -2.55 -4.78 14.67
N SER A 140 -2.53 -4.50 13.36
CA SER A 140 -1.95 -5.37 12.35
C SER A 140 -1.52 -4.52 11.15
N LEU A 141 -0.35 -4.83 10.60
CA LEU A 141 0.08 -4.39 9.28
C LEU A 141 0.58 -5.60 8.51
N GLU A 142 0.34 -5.60 7.21
CA GLU A 142 0.67 -6.74 6.36
C GLU A 142 1.44 -6.33 5.12
N LEU A 143 2.10 -7.30 4.53
CA LEU A 143 2.74 -7.23 3.22
C LEU A 143 2.62 -8.60 2.57
N VAL A 144 2.36 -8.63 1.27
CA VAL A 144 2.54 -9.85 0.46
C VAL A 144 3.82 -9.70 -0.35
N ALA A 145 4.73 -10.66 -0.21
CA ALA A 145 5.92 -10.77 -1.05
C ALA A 145 5.65 -11.81 -2.14
N PRO A 146 5.93 -11.50 -3.42
CA PRO A 146 5.62 -12.41 -4.53
C PRO A 146 6.55 -13.63 -4.55
N TYR A 147 7.74 -13.48 -4.01
CA TYR A 147 8.77 -14.49 -3.87
C TYR A 147 9.83 -14.03 -2.86
N VAL A 148 10.68 -14.95 -2.42
CA VAL A 148 11.81 -14.68 -1.52
C VAL A 148 13.09 -15.27 -2.11
N THR A 149 14.01 -14.40 -2.52
CA THR A 149 15.29 -14.78 -3.12
C THR A 149 16.42 -13.92 -2.56
N THR A 150 17.67 -14.24 -2.87
CA THR A 150 18.80 -13.39 -2.50
C THR A 150 18.75 -11.99 -3.13
N ALA A 151 17.98 -11.81 -4.21
CA ALA A 151 17.73 -10.50 -4.81
C ALA A 151 16.57 -9.74 -4.13
N LEU A 152 15.66 -10.45 -3.47
CA LEU A 152 14.50 -9.89 -2.78
C LEU A 152 14.26 -10.62 -1.44
N SER A 153 14.94 -10.13 -0.40
CA SER A 153 14.89 -10.67 0.97
C SER A 153 14.75 -9.59 2.05
N SER A 154 14.57 -8.34 1.65
CA SER A 154 14.36 -7.20 2.55
C SER A 154 12.97 -6.61 2.33
N PHE A 155 12.10 -6.69 3.33
CA PHE A 155 10.69 -6.29 3.22
C PHE A 155 10.27 -5.27 4.27
N ILE A 156 9.78 -4.12 3.81
CA ILE A 156 9.32 -2.99 4.62
C ILE A 156 7.80 -3.07 4.72
N ILE A 157 7.28 -3.41 5.90
CA ILE A 157 5.84 -3.52 6.19
C ILE A 157 5.32 -2.13 6.57
N THR A 158 4.31 -1.62 5.87
CA THR A 158 3.75 -0.27 6.04
C THR A 158 2.23 -0.26 5.90
N PRO A 159 1.55 0.84 6.24
CA PRO A 159 0.16 1.06 5.85
C PRO A 159 -0.13 0.84 4.36
N VAL A 160 0.77 1.26 3.47
CA VAL A 160 0.59 1.09 2.01
C VAL A 160 0.67 -0.37 1.59
N THR A 161 1.63 -1.14 2.11
CA THR A 161 1.73 -2.58 1.84
C THR A 161 0.55 -3.33 2.44
N HIS A 162 0.01 -2.85 3.56
CA HIS A 162 -1.15 -3.44 4.21
C HIS A 162 -2.40 -3.28 3.33
N ILE A 163 -2.63 -2.08 2.79
CA ILE A 163 -3.72 -1.83 1.84
C ILE A 163 -3.60 -2.76 0.62
N ALA A 164 -2.39 -2.91 0.08
CA ALA A 164 -2.14 -3.85 -1.03
C ALA A 164 -2.45 -5.30 -0.62
N SER A 165 -1.93 -5.77 0.53
CA SER A 165 -2.17 -7.13 1.06
C SER A 165 -3.65 -7.45 1.23
N GLN A 166 -4.40 -6.51 1.82
CA GLN A 166 -5.84 -6.67 2.03
C GLN A 166 -6.59 -6.73 0.70
N ARG A 167 -6.22 -5.89 -0.27
CA ARG A 167 -6.80 -5.93 -1.62
C ARG A 167 -6.45 -7.22 -2.38
N ILE A 168 -5.23 -7.74 -2.25
CA ILE A 168 -4.83 -9.03 -2.83
C ILE A 168 -5.74 -10.14 -2.31
N SER A 169 -5.91 -10.19 -0.99
CA SER A 169 -6.77 -11.18 -0.32
C SER A 169 -8.22 -11.08 -0.79
N TYR A 170 -8.74 -9.85 -0.89
CA TYR A 170 -10.10 -9.62 -1.36
C TYR A 170 -10.30 -10.08 -2.80
N MET A 171 -9.39 -9.73 -3.72
CA MET A 171 -9.49 -10.13 -5.12
C MET A 171 -9.40 -11.65 -5.30
N ALA A 172 -8.51 -12.31 -4.55
CA ALA A 172 -8.38 -13.77 -4.60
C ALA A 172 -9.61 -14.46 -4.00
N ALA A 173 -10.03 -14.08 -2.79
CA ALA A 173 -11.11 -14.76 -2.06
C ALA A 173 -12.52 -14.45 -2.60
N LYS A 174 -12.77 -13.22 -3.08
CA LYS A 174 -14.13 -12.73 -3.40
C LYS A 174 -14.36 -12.50 -4.89
N GLN A 175 -13.30 -12.25 -5.67
CA GLN A 175 -13.42 -12.03 -7.11
C GLN A 175 -12.88 -13.20 -7.94
N GLY A 176 -12.35 -14.25 -7.29
CA GLY A 176 -11.79 -15.42 -7.97
C GLY A 176 -10.56 -15.11 -8.82
N SER A 177 -9.87 -13.99 -8.56
CA SER A 177 -8.61 -13.66 -9.24
C SER A 177 -7.51 -14.64 -8.82
N THR A 178 -6.63 -15.00 -9.75
CA THR A 178 -5.39 -15.70 -9.38
C THR A 178 -4.53 -14.79 -8.50
N LEU A 179 -3.70 -15.36 -7.63
CA LEU A 179 -2.78 -14.56 -6.79
C LEU A 179 -1.88 -13.65 -7.63
N ALA A 180 -1.39 -14.11 -8.78
CA ALA A 180 -0.56 -13.28 -9.65
C ALA A 180 -1.31 -12.06 -10.18
N ASN A 181 -2.56 -12.22 -10.63
CA ASN A 181 -3.39 -11.11 -11.10
C ASN A 181 -3.79 -10.17 -9.95
N ALA A 182 -4.16 -10.73 -8.80
CA ALA A 182 -4.49 -9.96 -7.60
C ALA A 182 -3.28 -9.13 -7.13
N TYR A 183 -2.10 -9.74 -7.09
CA TYR A 183 -0.85 -9.09 -6.71
C TYR A 183 -0.49 -7.94 -7.64
N THR A 184 -0.39 -8.19 -8.94
CA THR A 184 -0.03 -7.15 -9.93
C THR A 184 -1.04 -6.01 -9.95
N THR A 185 -2.33 -6.29 -9.79
CA THR A 185 -3.38 -5.25 -9.76
C THR A 185 -3.33 -4.41 -8.47
N ALA A 186 -3.24 -5.06 -7.31
CA ALA A 186 -3.28 -4.37 -6.02
C ALA A 186 -1.99 -3.60 -5.75
N SER A 187 -0.83 -4.25 -5.93
CA SER A 187 0.48 -3.67 -5.65
C SER A 187 0.79 -2.48 -6.55
N SER A 188 0.43 -2.52 -7.84
CA SER A 188 0.69 -1.41 -8.78
C SER A 188 -0.14 -0.16 -8.48
N ASN A 189 -1.25 -0.30 -7.73
CA ASN A 189 -2.15 0.79 -7.40
C ASN A 189 -2.02 1.28 -5.94
N ALA A 190 -1.25 0.59 -5.10
CA ALA A 190 -1.21 0.83 -3.65
C ALA A 190 -0.89 2.29 -3.30
N LEU A 191 0.14 2.85 -3.93
CA LEU A 191 0.53 4.25 -3.71
C LEU A 191 -0.43 5.24 -4.35
N GLN A 192 -0.94 4.93 -5.55
CA GLN A 192 -1.91 5.78 -6.25
C GLN A 192 -3.20 5.95 -5.44
N ILE A 193 -3.63 4.89 -4.76
CA ILE A 193 -4.80 4.89 -3.88
C ILE A 193 -4.64 5.91 -2.74
N VAL A 194 -3.42 6.09 -2.22
CA VAL A 194 -3.16 7.00 -1.08
C VAL A 194 -2.87 8.41 -1.53
N THR A 195 -2.05 8.57 -2.58
CA THR A 195 -1.48 9.87 -2.97
C THR A 195 -2.18 10.52 -4.15
N GLY A 196 -3.04 9.78 -4.86
CA GLY A 196 -3.61 10.19 -6.14
C GLY A 196 -2.63 10.13 -7.32
N ASN A 197 -1.33 9.89 -7.08
CA ASN A 197 -0.33 9.76 -8.13
C ASN A 197 0.74 8.69 -7.83
N ASN A 198 1.03 7.83 -8.80
CA ASN A 198 2.11 6.87 -8.69
C ASN A 198 3.43 7.45 -9.23
N VAL A 199 4.09 8.28 -8.42
CA VAL A 199 5.37 8.94 -8.77
C VAL A 199 6.60 8.14 -8.32
N ILE A 200 6.42 7.02 -7.62
CA ILE A 200 7.56 6.17 -7.24
C ILE A 200 8.10 5.51 -8.53
N ALA A 201 9.30 5.94 -8.92
CA ALA A 201 10.11 5.42 -10.01
C ALA A 201 9.38 5.22 -11.36
N SER A 202 9.13 6.33 -12.08
CA SER A 202 8.61 6.30 -13.46
C SER A 202 9.47 5.49 -14.44
N SER A 203 10.76 5.29 -14.14
CA SER A 203 11.72 4.56 -14.98
C SER A 203 11.84 3.06 -14.73
N ASN A 204 11.28 2.51 -13.63
CA ASN A 204 11.35 1.06 -13.32
C ASN A 204 9.96 0.41 -13.17
N ARG A 205 8.96 0.91 -13.90
CA ARG A 205 7.61 0.32 -13.91
C ARG A 205 7.56 -1.12 -14.43
N SER A 206 8.64 -1.63 -15.03
CA SER A 206 8.78 -3.04 -15.40
C SER A 206 8.67 -4.01 -14.21
N HIS A 207 9.05 -3.59 -12.99
CA HIS A 207 8.80 -4.32 -11.73
C HIS A 207 7.86 -3.52 -10.80
N GLY A 208 6.96 -2.72 -11.39
CA GLY A 208 6.22 -1.56 -10.83
C GLY A 208 5.26 -1.77 -9.65
N GLY A 209 5.43 -2.84 -8.87
CA GLY A 209 4.81 -3.01 -7.56
C GLY A 209 5.59 -3.96 -6.63
N ILE A 210 6.82 -4.33 -6.96
CA ILE A 210 7.70 -5.09 -6.05
C ILE A 210 8.67 -4.15 -5.35
N ASP A 211 9.17 -3.13 -6.04
CA ASP A 211 10.25 -2.27 -5.52
C ASP A 211 9.85 -1.57 -4.21
N TYR A 212 8.60 -1.10 -4.11
CA TYR A 212 8.11 -0.42 -2.90
C TYR A 212 8.15 -1.32 -1.66
N LEU A 213 8.15 -2.65 -1.82
CA LEU A 213 8.31 -3.58 -0.71
C LEU A 213 9.68 -3.46 -0.03
N SER A 214 10.68 -2.88 -0.68
CA SER A 214 12.05 -2.75 -0.15
C SER A 214 12.47 -1.30 0.11
N ILE A 215 11.66 -0.33 -0.32
CA ILE A 215 11.93 1.10 -0.14
C ILE A 215 11.66 1.48 1.30
N ILE A 216 12.70 2.01 1.97
CA ILE A 216 12.54 2.67 3.26
C ILE A 216 11.92 4.05 2.98
N PRO A 217 10.73 4.39 3.54
CA PRO A 217 10.11 5.70 3.36
C PRO A 217 11.08 6.84 3.71
N GLY A 218 11.17 7.87 2.86
CA GLY A 218 12.08 9.01 3.04
C GLY A 218 13.56 8.73 2.73
N SER A 219 13.91 7.53 2.28
CA SER A 219 15.25 7.22 1.77
C SER A 219 15.50 7.83 0.39
N ALA A 220 16.73 7.77 -0.10
CA ALA A 220 17.06 8.23 -1.46
C ALA A 220 16.31 7.46 -2.57
N GLN A 221 15.81 6.25 -2.29
CA GLN A 221 15.00 5.46 -3.23
C GLN A 221 13.53 5.92 -3.25
N ASP A 222 13.07 6.60 -2.20
CA ASP A 222 11.76 7.25 -2.14
C ASP A 222 11.81 8.58 -2.90
N THR A 223 11.81 8.49 -4.23
CA THR A 223 11.93 9.66 -5.10
C THR A 223 10.83 10.66 -4.81
N LEU A 224 11.25 11.91 -4.60
CA LEU A 224 10.36 12.99 -4.17
C LEU A 224 9.62 12.63 -2.87
N ASN A 225 10.11 11.80 -1.94
CA ASN A 225 9.42 11.49 -0.67
C ASN A 225 7.95 11.02 -0.81
N THR A 226 7.56 10.45 -1.96
CA THR A 226 6.15 10.13 -2.25
C THR A 226 5.61 9.08 -1.27
N TYR A 227 6.45 8.11 -0.90
CA TYR A 227 6.08 7.09 0.07
C TYR A 227 5.95 7.69 1.47
N ALA A 228 6.95 8.43 1.93
CA ALA A 228 6.91 9.10 3.24
C ALA A 228 5.69 10.00 3.38
N ASP A 229 5.40 10.83 2.36
CA ASP A 229 4.25 11.73 2.38
C ASP A 229 2.92 10.97 2.37
N ALA A 230 2.85 9.80 1.71
CA ALA A 230 1.68 8.93 1.78
C ALA A 230 1.43 8.44 3.21
N LEU A 231 2.48 8.00 3.93
CA LEU A 231 2.37 7.53 5.31
C LEU A 231 1.97 8.67 6.25
N ILE A 232 2.61 9.83 6.14
CA ILE A 232 2.27 11.02 6.93
C ILE A 232 0.83 11.49 6.62
N GLY A 233 0.39 11.41 5.36
CA GLY A 233 -0.98 11.74 4.96
C GLY A 233 -2.05 10.87 5.62
N ILE A 234 -1.81 9.56 5.73
CA ILE A 234 -2.67 8.62 6.47
C ILE A 234 -2.74 9.02 7.95
N GLU A 235 -1.60 9.40 8.54
CA GLU A 235 -1.52 9.82 9.93
C GLU A 235 -2.27 11.16 10.16
N TYR A 236 -2.14 12.14 9.25
CA TYR A 236 -2.91 13.38 9.31
C TYR A 236 -4.40 13.19 9.05
N PHE A 237 -4.80 12.16 8.32
CA PHE A 237 -6.21 11.79 8.22
C PHE A 237 -6.76 11.32 9.57
N GLY A 238 -5.97 10.50 10.31
CA GLY A 238 -6.26 10.19 11.71
C GLY A 238 -6.38 11.45 12.57
N VAL A 239 -5.49 12.43 12.40
CA VAL A 239 -5.58 13.72 13.11
C VAL A 239 -6.84 14.52 12.70
N LYS A 240 -7.13 14.63 11.41
CA LYS A 240 -8.26 15.41 10.88
C LYS A 240 -9.59 14.94 11.48
N PHE A 241 -9.73 13.64 11.70
CA PHE A 241 -10.97 13.01 12.13
C PHE A 241 -10.94 12.47 13.57
N ASP A 242 -9.87 12.72 14.32
CA ASP A 242 -9.64 12.18 15.67
C ASP A 242 -9.81 10.64 15.68
N LEU A 243 -9.04 9.92 14.88
CA LEU A 243 -9.08 8.46 14.80
C LEU A 243 -7.74 7.85 15.25
N PRO A 244 -7.74 6.68 15.91
CA PRO A 244 -6.52 5.89 16.06
C PRO A 244 -5.88 5.56 14.70
N SER A 245 -4.55 5.40 14.66
CA SER A 245 -3.82 5.03 13.42
C SER A 245 -4.41 3.80 12.73
N HIS A 246 -4.64 2.72 13.49
CA HIS A 246 -5.12 1.47 12.90
C HIS A 246 -6.51 1.61 12.27
N THR A 247 -7.39 2.44 12.85
CA THR A 247 -8.71 2.73 12.29
C THR A 247 -8.58 3.51 10.97
N ALA A 248 -7.69 4.50 10.89
CA ALA A 248 -7.42 5.22 9.64
C ALA A 248 -6.95 4.27 8.52
N VAL A 249 -6.00 3.38 8.84
CA VAL A 249 -5.51 2.36 7.90
C VAL A 249 -6.60 1.38 7.49
N ARG A 250 -7.42 0.89 8.44
CA ARG A 250 -8.54 -0.02 8.17
C ARG A 250 -9.55 0.60 7.21
N LEU A 251 -9.97 1.83 7.46
CA LEU A 251 -10.93 2.53 6.61
C LEU A 251 -10.41 2.67 5.19
N LEU A 252 -9.13 3.03 5.03
CA LEU A 252 -8.46 3.16 3.74
C LEU A 252 -8.31 1.80 3.02
N ALA A 253 -7.98 0.74 3.75
CA ALA A 253 -7.91 -0.61 3.17
C ALA A 253 -9.28 -1.05 2.66
N GLN A 254 -10.33 -0.90 3.49
CA GLN A 254 -11.69 -1.32 3.13
C GLN A 254 -12.28 -0.49 1.97
N SER A 255 -12.02 0.81 1.91
CA SER A 255 -12.46 1.67 0.79
C SER A 255 -11.74 1.37 -0.53
N SER A 256 -10.68 0.57 -0.50
CA SER A 256 -9.88 0.18 -1.66
C SER A 256 -10.25 -1.17 -2.27
N TYR A 257 -11.19 -1.91 -1.66
CA TYR A 257 -11.60 -3.24 -2.13
C TYR A 257 -12.25 -3.19 -3.51
N SER A 258 -13.09 -2.18 -3.76
CA SER A 258 -13.64 -1.94 -5.09
C SER A 258 -12.59 -1.33 -6.04
N ASN A 259 -12.81 -1.50 -7.35
CA ASN A 259 -11.99 -0.85 -8.39
C ASN A 259 -12.09 0.68 -8.39
N SER A 260 -12.91 1.25 -7.53
CA SER A 260 -13.05 2.69 -7.31
C SER A 260 -13.11 2.96 -5.81
N PRO A 261 -12.54 4.07 -5.33
CA PRO A 261 -12.68 4.49 -3.93
C PRO A 261 -14.16 4.50 -3.49
N SER A 262 -14.47 3.86 -2.38
CA SER A 262 -15.84 3.77 -1.85
C SER A 262 -15.92 4.13 -0.38
N ASN A 263 -17.12 4.53 0.07
CA ASN A 263 -17.47 4.62 1.49
C ASN A 263 -18.17 3.36 2.01
N THR A 264 -18.15 2.28 1.22
CA THR A 264 -18.65 0.95 1.58
C THR A 264 -17.52 -0.09 1.61
N ASP A 265 -17.72 -1.15 2.38
CA ASP A 265 -16.86 -2.33 2.41
C ASP A 265 -17.07 -3.25 1.18
N SER A 266 -16.43 -4.42 1.22
CA SER A 266 -16.53 -5.48 0.23
C SER A 266 -17.93 -6.04 -0.01
N ASN A 267 -18.85 -5.86 0.95
CA ASN A 267 -20.21 -6.36 0.92
C ASN A 267 -21.21 -5.25 0.56
N GLY A 268 -20.73 -4.04 0.24
CA GLY A 268 -21.58 -2.88 -0.01
C GLY A 268 -22.15 -2.25 1.27
N VAL A 269 -21.67 -2.66 2.45
CA VAL A 269 -22.09 -2.09 3.73
C VAL A 269 -21.30 -0.82 3.98
N ILE A 270 -21.95 0.25 4.45
CA ILE A 270 -21.27 1.52 4.75
C ILE A 270 -20.17 1.28 5.79
N LEU A 271 -18.98 1.83 5.54
CA LEU A 271 -17.82 1.68 6.41
C LEU A 271 -18.13 2.19 7.82
N ASN A 272 -18.07 1.28 8.80
CA ASN A 272 -18.13 1.65 10.20
C ASN A 272 -16.79 2.22 10.65
N VAL A 273 -16.80 3.42 11.20
CA VAL A 273 -15.64 4.12 11.76
C VAL A 273 -15.45 3.74 13.22
N GLY A 274 -16.53 3.73 14.01
CA GLY A 274 -16.45 3.64 15.46
C GLY A 274 -16.46 5.01 16.14
N LYS A 275 -16.38 5.04 17.47
CA LYS A 275 -16.47 6.29 18.23
C LYS A 275 -15.64 6.24 19.51
N TRP A 276 -15.16 7.41 19.96
CA TRP A 276 -14.62 7.57 21.30
C TRP A 276 -15.70 7.43 22.38
N ILE A 277 -15.44 6.56 23.36
CA ILE A 277 -16.19 6.42 24.61
C ILE A 277 -15.21 6.74 25.74
N GLY A 278 -15.23 7.99 26.21
CA GLY A 278 -14.19 8.49 27.11
C GLY A 278 -12.83 8.55 26.40
N SER A 279 -11.83 7.86 26.94
CA SER A 279 -10.48 7.74 26.37
C SER A 279 -10.26 6.49 25.51
N THR A 280 -11.29 5.67 25.32
CA THR A 280 -11.21 4.43 24.54
C THR A 280 -11.92 4.60 23.22
N PHE A 281 -11.31 4.16 22.12
CA PHE A 281 -11.97 4.11 20.82
C PHE A 281 -12.65 2.75 20.66
N ASP A 282 -13.95 2.77 20.37
CA ASP A 282 -14.76 1.56 20.17
C ASP A 282 -15.21 1.47 18.71
N GLU A 283 -14.58 0.56 17.97
CA GLU A 283 -14.89 0.28 16.56
C GLU A 283 -16.24 -0.41 16.34
N SER A 284 -16.90 -0.88 17.41
CA SER A 284 -18.23 -1.51 17.31
C SER A 284 -19.38 -0.50 17.32
N GLN A 285 -19.12 0.76 17.73
CA GLN A 285 -20.14 1.80 17.76
C GLN A 285 -20.63 2.11 16.35
N PRO A 286 -21.96 2.24 16.12
CA PRO A 286 -22.54 2.48 14.79
C PRO A 286 -22.37 3.94 14.37
N TYR A 287 -21.13 4.31 14.07
CA TYR A 287 -20.76 5.61 13.52
C TYR A 287 -20.04 5.38 12.20
N THR A 288 -20.65 5.82 11.11
CA THR A 288 -20.23 5.49 9.75
C THR A 288 -19.40 6.61 9.10
N TYR A 289 -18.66 6.26 8.05
CA TYR A 289 -17.86 7.23 7.32
C TYR A 289 -18.69 8.39 6.77
N ALA A 290 -19.90 8.10 6.27
CA ALA A 290 -20.82 9.11 5.74
C ALA A 290 -21.28 10.14 6.79
N GLN A 291 -21.22 9.80 8.08
CA GLN A 291 -21.51 10.73 9.18
C GLN A 291 -20.28 11.58 9.56
N MET A 292 -19.09 11.20 9.09
CA MET A 292 -17.80 11.84 9.41
C MET A 292 -17.31 12.76 8.29
N SER A 293 -17.46 12.32 7.03
CA SER A 293 -17.06 13.04 5.83
C SER A 293 -18.08 12.85 4.72
N SER A 294 -18.24 13.85 3.86
CA SER A 294 -19.01 13.74 2.61
C SER A 294 -18.22 13.11 1.46
N GLY A 295 -16.92 12.85 1.66
CA GLY A 295 -16.04 12.25 0.67
C GLY A 295 -15.95 10.74 0.77
N VAL A 296 -14.81 10.21 0.33
CA VAL A 296 -14.37 8.82 0.51
C VAL A 296 -12.95 8.82 1.09
N PRO A 297 -12.55 7.82 1.90
CA PRO A 297 -11.27 7.85 2.63
C PRO A 297 -10.06 8.17 1.74
N ASN A 298 -9.96 7.50 0.59
CA ASN A 298 -8.82 7.65 -0.33
C ASN A 298 -8.71 9.08 -0.87
N VAL A 299 -9.85 9.71 -1.20
CA VAL A 299 -9.89 11.08 -1.73
C VAL A 299 -9.57 12.10 -0.63
N ASP A 300 -10.07 11.87 0.58
CA ASP A 300 -9.74 12.70 1.74
C ASP A 300 -8.23 12.65 2.05
N ILE A 301 -7.62 11.46 1.99
CA ILE A 301 -6.18 11.29 2.22
C ILE A 301 -5.35 11.89 1.09
N ALA A 302 -5.68 11.63 -0.18
CA ALA A 302 -5.00 12.23 -1.31
C ALA A 302 -5.06 13.77 -1.27
N SER A 303 -6.19 14.34 -0.86
CA SER A 303 -6.35 15.78 -0.66
C SER A 303 -5.46 16.32 0.47
N ILE A 304 -5.28 15.56 1.55
CA ILE A 304 -4.35 15.91 2.64
C ILE A 304 -2.91 15.87 2.13
N VAL A 305 -2.49 14.80 1.44
CA VAL A 305 -1.13 14.68 0.87
C VAL A 305 -0.85 15.83 -0.09
N MET A 306 -1.79 16.15 -0.98
CA MET A 306 -1.68 17.29 -1.90
C MET A 306 -1.57 18.61 -1.13
N SER A 307 -2.39 18.82 -0.10
CA SER A 307 -2.35 20.03 0.73
C SER A 307 -1.04 20.18 1.51
N MET A 308 -0.48 19.09 2.01
CA MET A 308 0.83 19.06 2.68
C MET A 308 1.93 19.50 1.72
N ASN A 309 1.98 18.87 0.54
CA ASN A 309 2.98 19.15 -0.48
C ASN A 309 2.86 20.58 -1.00
N ALA A 310 1.64 21.06 -1.26
CA ALA A 310 1.40 22.43 -1.69
C ALA A 310 1.80 23.45 -0.62
N ALA A 311 1.42 23.24 0.64
CA ALA A 311 1.80 24.12 1.74
C ALA A 311 3.33 24.17 1.93
N SER A 312 4.02 23.04 1.79
CA SER A 312 5.49 22.97 1.83
C SER A 312 6.13 23.73 0.66
N ALA A 313 5.64 23.51 -0.56
CA ALA A 313 6.11 24.20 -1.75
C ALA A 313 5.96 25.72 -1.64
N CYS A 314 4.79 26.19 -1.18
CA CYS A 314 4.50 27.60 -0.93
C CYS A 314 5.40 28.21 0.15
N ALA A 315 5.66 27.48 1.25
CA ALA A 315 6.51 27.96 2.33
C ALA A 315 7.98 28.09 1.90
N ASN A 316 8.45 27.21 1.02
CA ASN A 316 9.84 27.17 0.55
C ASN A 316 10.06 27.88 -0.79
N ASN A 317 8.98 28.39 -1.41
CA ASN A 317 8.99 28.92 -2.78
C ASN A 317 9.58 27.91 -3.81
N ASP A 318 9.33 26.61 -3.60
CA ASP A 318 9.75 25.51 -4.47
C ASP A 318 8.53 24.81 -5.07
N HIS A 319 7.95 25.44 -6.09
CA HIS A 319 6.79 24.88 -6.80
C HIS A 319 7.19 23.78 -7.79
N ALA A 320 8.47 23.70 -8.17
CA ALA A 320 8.95 22.72 -9.15
C ALA A 320 8.83 21.29 -8.62
N ALA A 321 9.21 21.03 -7.36
CA ALA A 321 9.04 19.73 -6.73
C ALA A 321 7.56 19.33 -6.62
N TYR A 322 6.66 20.28 -6.36
CA TYR A 322 5.22 20.04 -6.37
C TYR A 322 4.72 19.65 -7.76
N TYR A 323 5.10 20.38 -8.82
CA TYR A 323 4.65 20.08 -10.19
C TYR A 323 5.28 18.85 -10.80
N ALA A 324 6.46 18.43 -10.34
CA ALA A 324 7.00 17.12 -10.67
C ALA A 324 6.06 15.99 -10.21
N ARG A 325 5.32 16.20 -9.12
CA ARG A 325 4.34 15.23 -8.60
C ARG A 325 2.91 15.51 -9.03
N TYR A 326 2.53 16.75 -9.26
CA TYR A 326 1.17 17.11 -9.66
C TYR A 326 1.24 17.98 -10.91
N PRO A 327 1.56 17.39 -12.07
CA PRO A 327 1.76 18.15 -13.29
C PRO A 327 0.52 18.99 -13.61
N GLN A 328 0.75 20.22 -14.04
CA GLN A 328 -0.34 21.10 -14.45
C GLN A 328 -1.03 20.54 -15.72
N PRO A 329 -2.34 20.77 -15.88
CA PRO A 329 -3.03 20.55 -17.13
C PRO A 329 -2.30 21.19 -18.33
N ALA A 330 -2.24 20.47 -19.45
CA ALA A 330 -1.62 20.98 -20.67
C ALA A 330 -2.25 22.32 -21.09
N GLY A 331 -1.41 23.33 -21.35
CA GLY A 331 -1.85 24.67 -21.75
C GLY A 331 -2.16 25.62 -20.59
N GLN A 332 -2.00 25.19 -19.33
CA GLN A 332 -2.01 26.10 -18.20
C GLN A 332 -0.68 26.88 -18.15
N ILE A 333 -0.75 28.21 -18.32
CA ILE A 333 0.43 29.10 -18.38
C ILE A 333 0.66 29.79 -17.03
N THR A 334 -0.35 29.84 -16.17
CA THR A 334 -0.28 30.48 -14.85
C THR A 334 0.03 29.47 -13.76
N ASP A 335 0.90 29.87 -12.83
CA ASP A 335 1.21 29.12 -11.62
C ASP A 335 -0.08 28.77 -10.86
N TYR A 336 -0.33 27.46 -10.65
CA TYR A 336 -1.48 26.96 -9.90
C TYR A 336 -1.33 27.22 -8.40
N LEU A 337 -0.09 27.30 -7.90
CA LEU A 337 0.23 27.65 -6.52
C LEU A 337 0.44 29.17 -6.40
N ASP A 338 -0.53 29.94 -6.89
CA ASP A 338 -0.54 31.38 -6.66
C ASP A 338 -0.73 31.71 -5.17
N ALA A 339 -0.62 32.99 -4.81
CA ALA A 339 -0.75 33.44 -3.42
C ALA A 339 -2.08 33.03 -2.76
N SER A 340 -3.18 32.95 -3.53
CA SER A 340 -4.50 32.55 -3.03
C SER A 340 -4.54 31.05 -2.77
N ALA A 341 -4.07 30.24 -3.71
CA ALA A 341 -3.97 28.78 -3.55
C ALA A 341 -3.05 28.42 -2.38
N CYS A 342 -1.89 29.07 -2.27
CA CYS A 342 -0.97 28.90 -1.15
C CYS A 342 -1.62 29.22 0.20
N ALA A 343 -2.40 30.29 0.29
CA ALA A 343 -3.13 30.62 1.51
C ALA A 343 -4.16 29.53 1.87
N VAL A 344 -4.89 29.00 0.89
CA VAL A 344 -5.87 27.92 1.11
C VAL A 344 -5.20 26.66 1.64
N TYR A 345 -4.14 26.17 0.98
CA TYR A 345 -3.44 24.95 1.40
C TYR A 345 -2.77 25.09 2.76
N THR A 346 -2.14 26.23 3.01
CA THR A 346 -1.52 26.53 4.31
C THR A 346 -2.56 26.55 5.43
N ASN A 347 -3.71 27.21 5.21
CA ASN A 347 -4.80 27.27 6.18
C ASN A 347 -5.41 25.88 6.44
N ASN A 348 -5.62 25.07 5.40
CA ASN A 348 -6.11 23.71 5.54
C ASN A 348 -5.17 22.86 6.42
N MET A 349 -3.86 22.93 6.16
CA MET A 349 -2.88 22.21 6.96
C MET A 349 -2.76 22.75 8.39
N ALA A 350 -2.84 24.07 8.58
CA ALA A 350 -2.88 24.67 9.91
C ALA A 350 -4.11 24.21 10.71
N ALA A 351 -5.28 24.11 10.08
CA ALA A 351 -6.49 23.63 10.72
C ALA A 351 -6.37 22.15 11.17
N ILE A 352 -5.76 21.28 10.34
CA ILE A 352 -5.49 19.88 10.73
C ILE A 352 -4.49 19.85 11.90
N LYS A 353 -3.37 20.58 11.80
CA LYS A 353 -2.33 20.62 12.84
C LYS A 353 -2.85 21.17 14.17
N ALA A 354 -3.79 22.13 14.16
CA ALA A 354 -4.40 22.66 15.37
C ALA A 354 -5.17 21.59 16.17
N LYS A 355 -5.74 20.58 15.50
CA LYS A 355 -6.46 19.47 16.16
C LYS A 355 -5.55 18.55 16.97
N THR A 356 -4.25 18.52 16.66
CA THR A 356 -3.31 17.64 17.36
C THR A 356 -3.36 17.84 18.87
N ALA A 357 -3.49 19.09 19.36
CA ALA A 357 -3.58 19.40 20.79
C ALA A 357 -4.87 18.91 21.48
N THR A 358 -5.96 18.72 20.73
CA THR A 358 -7.29 18.44 21.29
C THR A 358 -7.78 17.02 21.07
N ASN A 359 -7.15 16.29 20.14
CA ASN A 359 -7.57 14.94 19.77
C ASN A 359 -7.46 13.94 20.92
N ASN A 360 -8.47 13.08 21.04
CA ASN A 360 -8.44 11.96 21.97
C ASN A 360 -7.43 10.90 21.56
N ARG A 361 -7.07 10.83 20.28
CA ARG A 361 -5.96 9.99 19.77
C ARG A 361 -4.68 10.14 20.58
N ARG A 362 -4.34 11.35 21.07
CA ARG A 362 -3.15 11.56 21.92
C ARG A 362 -3.21 10.87 23.28
N LYS A 363 -4.42 10.63 23.77
CA LYS A 363 -4.71 9.97 25.04
C LYS A 363 -4.87 8.46 24.88
N TYR A 364 -4.78 7.95 23.65
CA TYR A 364 -4.87 6.54 23.34
C TYR A 364 -3.61 5.82 23.83
N VAL A 365 -3.53 5.65 25.15
CA VAL A 365 -2.42 4.99 25.85
C VAL A 365 -3.03 4.06 26.90
N SER A 366 -3.43 2.86 26.47
CA SER A 366 -3.57 1.67 27.31
C SER A 366 -4.00 0.49 26.45
#